data_AF-A0A953S370-F1
#
_entry.id   AF-A0A953S370-F1
#
_cell.length_a   1.000
_cell.length_b   1.000
_cell.length_c   1.000
_cell.angle_alpha   90.00
_cell.angle_beta   90.00
_cell.angle_gamma   90.00
#
_symmetry.space_group_name_H-M   'P 1'
#
loop_
_entity.id
_entity.type
_entity.pdbx_description
1 polymer ?
#
loop_
_entity_poly.entity_id
_entity_poly.type
_entity_poly.pdbx_seq_one_letter_code
_entity_poly.pdbx_strand_id
1 'polypeptide(L)'
;MPGKLVTVGSYSTSYEANLVKSGLDAFGIDSILIDDHTINANWAWSNLLGGVKVQVEESEIEYALQLIEAEPSDEQDEKDAWAETGIVCPTCSSSNTRYFLDKSGSFLTWLVLGFPVLPSVSKRACTNCGHKWRI
;
A
#
# COMPACT_ATOMS: atom_id res chain seq x y z
N MET A 1 -10.47 -36.44 -11.05
CA MET A 1 -9.26 -35.85 -11.66
C MET A 1 -9.15 -34.47 -11.06
N PRO A 2 -8.03 -34.05 -10.44
CA PRO A 2 -7.94 -32.70 -9.92
C PRO A 2 -8.12 -31.73 -11.09
N GLY A 3 -9.17 -30.91 -11.02
CA GLY A 3 -9.45 -29.87 -12.01
C GLY A 3 -8.27 -28.91 -12.10
N LYS A 4 -8.08 -28.32 -13.28
CA LYS A 4 -7.06 -27.28 -13.46
C LYS A 4 -7.48 -26.04 -12.68
N LEU A 5 -6.61 -25.56 -11.80
CA LEU A 5 -6.84 -24.32 -11.05
C LEU A 5 -6.38 -23.11 -11.86
N VAL A 6 -7.17 -22.04 -11.81
CA VAL A 6 -6.92 -20.80 -12.53
C VAL A 6 -7.08 -19.60 -11.60
N THR A 7 -6.25 -18.58 -11.76
CA THR A 7 -6.29 -17.37 -10.95
C THR A 7 -7.39 -16.43 -11.44
N VAL A 8 -8.29 -16.03 -10.54
CA VAL A 8 -9.38 -15.07 -10.81
C VAL A 8 -9.08 -13.65 -10.33
N GLY A 9 -8.16 -13.50 -9.38
CA GLY A 9 -7.76 -12.20 -8.84
C GLY A 9 -6.46 -12.28 -8.05
N SER A 10 -5.81 -11.13 -7.87
CA SER A 10 -4.62 -10.99 -7.04
C SER A 10 -4.73 -9.75 -6.16
N TYR A 11 -4.44 -9.91 -4.87
CA TYR A 11 -4.71 -8.90 -3.86
C TYR A 11 -3.44 -8.57 -3.06
N SER A 12 -3.31 -7.32 -2.63
CA SER A 12 -2.05 -6.87 -2.01
C SER A 12 -1.89 -7.41 -0.59
N THR A 13 -3.01 -7.73 0.07
CA THR A 13 -3.06 -8.19 1.45
C THR A 13 -3.78 -9.53 1.59
N SER A 14 -3.37 -10.33 2.59
CA SER A 14 -4.09 -11.54 3.00
C SER A 14 -5.55 -11.26 3.36
N TYR A 15 -5.82 -10.08 3.92
CA TYR A 15 -7.17 -9.70 4.33
C TYR A 15 -8.13 -9.59 3.15
N GLU A 16 -7.75 -8.82 2.11
CA GLU A 16 -8.52 -8.67 0.88
C GLU A 16 -8.77 -10.04 0.20
N ALA A 17 -7.74 -10.86 0.09
CA ALA A 17 -7.86 -12.18 -0.52
C ALA A 17 -8.83 -13.11 0.26
N ASN A 18 -8.80 -13.06 1.59
CA ASN A 18 -9.71 -13.85 2.43
C ASN A 18 -11.15 -13.34 2.35
N LEU A 19 -11.37 -12.04 2.15
CA LEU A 19 -12.71 -11.48 1.94
C LEU A 19 -13.32 -12.05 0.65
N VAL A 20 -12.55 -12.04 -0.44
CA VAL A 20 -12.97 -12.57 -1.74
C VAL A 20 -13.23 -14.07 -1.67
N LYS A 21 -12.31 -14.83 -1.05
CA LYS A 21 -12.52 -16.27 -0.79
C LYS A 21 -13.80 -16.52 -0.01
N SER A 22 -14.05 -15.77 1.06
CA SER A 22 -15.28 -15.92 1.86
C SER A 22 -16.54 -15.63 1.05
N GLY A 23 -16.48 -14.65 0.14
CA GLY A 23 -17.54 -14.37 -0.82
C GLY A 23 -17.79 -15.55 -1.76
N LEU A 24 -16.75 -16.06 -2.42
CA LEU A 24 -16.84 -17.22 -3.32
C LEU A 24 -17.37 -18.48 -2.60
N ASP A 25 -16.86 -18.75 -1.39
CA ASP A 25 -17.28 -19.87 -0.54
C ASP A 25 -18.78 -19.77 -0.19
N ALA A 26 -19.30 -18.55 0.03
CA ALA A 26 -20.72 -18.31 0.31
C ALA A 26 -21.64 -18.63 -0.89
N PHE A 27 -21.12 -18.55 -2.11
CA PHE A 27 -21.81 -18.97 -3.34
C PHE A 27 -21.52 -20.43 -3.73
N GLY A 28 -20.77 -21.16 -2.90
CA GLY A 28 -20.47 -22.58 -3.09
C GLY A 28 -19.32 -22.88 -4.06
N ILE A 29 -18.51 -21.88 -4.41
CA ILE A 29 -17.33 -22.02 -5.28
C ILE A 29 -16.12 -22.32 -4.39
N ASP A 30 -15.43 -23.44 -4.65
CA ASP A 30 -14.21 -23.77 -3.89
C ASP A 30 -13.03 -22.95 -4.39
N SER A 31 -12.41 -22.18 -3.49
CA SER A 31 -11.31 -21.28 -3.83
C SER A 31 -10.09 -21.48 -2.95
N ILE A 32 -8.90 -21.36 -3.54
CA ILE A 32 -7.62 -21.58 -2.90
C ILE A 32 -6.79 -20.29 -2.97
N LEU A 33 -6.15 -19.93 -1.86
CA LEU A 33 -5.22 -18.81 -1.79
C LEU A 33 -3.79 -19.29 -2.01
N ILE A 34 -3.11 -18.68 -2.98
CA ILE A 34 -1.69 -18.90 -3.25
C ILE A 34 -0.89 -17.71 -2.72
N ASP A 35 0.27 -18.01 -2.14
CA ASP A 35 1.22 -17.04 -1.55
C ASP A 35 0.75 -16.33 -0.26
N ASP A 36 -0.42 -16.71 0.29
CA ASP A 36 -1.02 -16.09 1.49
C ASP A 36 -0.09 -16.12 2.70
N HIS A 37 0.39 -17.30 3.10
CA HIS A 37 1.26 -17.44 4.26
C HIS A 37 2.59 -16.69 4.12
N THR A 38 3.12 -16.60 2.89
CA THR A 38 4.39 -15.91 2.61
C THR A 38 4.22 -14.39 2.76
N ILE A 39 3.14 -13.85 2.19
CA ILE A 39 2.85 -12.41 2.26
C ILE A 39 2.42 -12.02 3.69
N ASN A 40 1.71 -12.89 4.40
CA ASN A 40 1.35 -12.68 5.81
C ASN A 40 2.60 -12.61 6.70
N ALA A 41 3.58 -13.49 6.47
CA ALA A 41 4.84 -13.48 7.20
C ALA A 41 5.69 -12.24 6.91
N ASN A 42 5.64 -11.72 5.67
CA ASN A 42 6.36 -10.52 5.29
C ASN A 42 5.62 -9.74 4.18
N TRP A 43 4.94 -8.66 4.58
CA TRP A 43 4.18 -7.81 3.68
C TRP A 43 5.00 -7.27 2.50
N ALA A 44 6.32 -7.06 2.67
CA ALA A 44 7.18 -6.51 1.62
C ALA A 44 7.29 -7.42 0.38
N TRP A 45 6.87 -8.69 0.51
CA TRP A 45 6.91 -9.67 -0.57
C TRP A 45 5.68 -9.59 -1.48
N SER A 46 4.63 -8.86 -1.12
CA SER A 46 3.41 -8.72 -1.94
C SER A 46 3.75 -8.17 -3.33
N ASN A 47 4.55 -7.11 -3.40
CA ASN A 47 4.99 -6.51 -4.67
C ASN A 47 5.84 -7.45 -5.52
N LEU A 48 6.61 -8.34 -4.89
CA LEU A 48 7.49 -9.28 -5.61
C LEU A 48 6.70 -10.47 -6.15
N LEU A 49 5.75 -10.98 -5.38
CA LEU A 49 4.95 -12.17 -5.72
C LEU A 49 3.71 -11.84 -6.55
N GLY A 50 3.40 -10.55 -6.68
CA GLY A 50 2.23 -10.03 -7.38
C GLY A 50 0.96 -10.05 -6.53
N GLY A 51 1.08 -10.18 -5.22
CA GLY A 51 -0.04 -10.32 -4.29
C GLY A 51 -0.44 -11.76 -3.97
N VAL A 52 -1.42 -11.91 -3.08
CA VAL A 52 -2.08 -13.18 -2.75
C VAL A 52 -3.07 -13.49 -3.86
N LYS A 53 -2.89 -14.63 -4.54
CA LYS A 53 -3.71 -15.02 -5.70
C LYS A 53 -4.88 -15.88 -5.24
N VAL A 54 -6.09 -15.54 -5.67
CA VAL A 54 -7.28 -16.38 -5.47
C VAL A 54 -7.45 -17.26 -6.71
N GLN A 55 -7.49 -18.57 -6.51
CA GLN A 55 -7.66 -19.55 -7.58
C GLN A 55 -8.93 -20.38 -7.39
N VAL A 56 -9.59 -20.70 -8.50
CA VAL A 56 -10.80 -21.55 -8.55
C VAL A 56 -10.61 -22.65 -9.60
N GLU A 57 -11.51 -23.63 -9.63
CA GLU A 57 -11.53 -24.62 -10.71
C GLU A 57 -11.85 -23.94 -12.06
N GLU A 58 -11.19 -24.38 -13.14
CA GLU A 58 -11.38 -23.81 -14.48
C GLU A 58 -12.84 -23.84 -14.96
N SER A 59 -13.65 -24.79 -14.48
CA SER A 59 -15.09 -24.84 -14.77
C SER A 59 -15.92 -23.73 -14.13
N GLU A 60 -15.40 -23.09 -13.08
CA GLU A 60 -16.11 -22.09 -12.27
C GLU A 60 -15.61 -20.66 -12.51
N ILE A 61 -14.65 -20.47 -13.43
CA ILE A 61 -14.00 -19.18 -13.67
C ILE A 61 -14.98 -18.08 -14.04
N GLU A 62 -15.88 -18.30 -15.01
CA GLU A 62 -16.86 -17.30 -15.43
C GLU A 62 -17.79 -16.90 -14.29
N TYR A 63 -18.19 -17.85 -13.45
CA TYR A 63 -19.10 -17.59 -12.34
C TYR A 63 -18.40 -16.83 -11.21
N ALA A 64 -17.15 -17.20 -10.90
CA ALA A 64 -16.32 -16.50 -9.92
C ALA A 64 -16.04 -15.04 -10.34
N LEU A 65 -15.70 -14.79 -11.61
CA LEU A 65 -15.46 -13.44 -12.12
C LEU A 65 -16.71 -12.55 -12.01
N GLN A 66 -17.89 -13.08 -12.34
CA GLN A 66 -19.14 -12.34 -12.22
C GLN A 66 -19.45 -11.91 -10.78
N LEU A 67 -19.10 -12.75 -9.79
CA LEU A 67 -19.30 -12.44 -8.38
C LEU A 67 -18.31 -11.39 -7.87
N ILE A 68 -17.05 -11.47 -8.32
CA ILE A 68 -16.00 -10.51 -7.91
C ILE A 68 -16.27 -9.12 -8.49
N GLU A 69 -16.71 -9.03 -9.74
CA GLU A 69 -16.97 -7.74 -10.42
C GLU A 69 -18.22 -7.02 -9.89
N ALA A 70 -19.11 -7.73 -9.19
CA ALA A 70 -20.31 -7.15 -8.58
C ALA A 70 -20.03 -6.34 -7.30
N GLU A 71 -18.85 -6.50 -6.70
CA GLU A 71 -18.39 -5.72 -5.54
C GLU A 71 -17.55 -4.53 -6.05
N PRO A 72 -18.08 -3.29 -6.07
CA PRO A 72 -17.26 -2.13 -6.44
C PRO A 72 -16.14 -1.97 -5.41
N SER A 73 -14.90 -2.07 -5.89
CA SER A 73 -13.71 -1.75 -5.11
C SER A 73 -13.77 -0.28 -4.70
N ASP A 74 -14.11 -0.01 -3.45
CA ASP A 74 -13.84 1.27 -2.81
C ASP A 74 -12.31 1.40 -2.68
N GLU A 75 -11.66 1.76 -3.79
CA GLU A 75 -10.30 2.29 -3.80
C GLU A 75 -10.33 3.66 -3.09
N GLN A 76 -10.48 3.63 -1.76
CA GLN A 76 -10.14 4.76 -0.93
C GLN A 76 -8.62 4.84 -0.97
N ASP A 77 -8.16 5.68 -1.89
CA ASP A 77 -6.93 6.44 -1.76
C ASP A 77 -6.87 7.01 -0.32
N GLU A 78 -6.31 6.25 0.62
CA GLU A 78 -5.79 6.77 1.89
C GLU A 78 -4.54 7.60 1.58
N LYS A 79 -4.70 8.65 0.76
CA LYS A 79 -3.71 9.69 0.57
C LYS A 79 -3.81 10.62 1.77
N ASP A 80 -2.98 10.31 2.77
CA ASP A 80 -2.39 11.28 3.69
C ASP A 80 -3.38 12.18 4.45
N ALA A 81 -4.11 11.59 5.41
CA ALA A 81 -4.87 12.34 6.43
C ALA A 81 -3.97 13.03 7.49
N TRP A 82 -2.92 13.75 7.07
CA TRP A 82 -2.08 14.59 7.94
C TRP A 82 -1.84 16.03 7.45
N ALA A 83 -2.58 16.49 6.45
CA ALA A 83 -2.80 17.93 6.22
C ALA A 83 -3.98 18.39 7.12
N GLU A 84 -4.02 19.49 7.86
CA GLU A 84 -3.25 20.72 7.88
C GLU A 84 -3.73 21.52 9.12
N THR A 85 -2.85 21.82 10.07
CA THR A 85 -3.00 23.09 10.82
C THR A 85 -2.18 24.12 10.07
N GLY A 86 -2.87 25.10 9.48
CA GLY A 86 -2.36 26.06 8.50
C GLY A 86 -1.08 26.79 8.91
N ILE A 87 0.06 26.25 8.48
CA ILE A 87 1.37 26.91 8.58
C ILE A 87 1.61 27.63 7.26
N VAL A 88 1.45 28.95 7.28
CA VAL A 88 1.75 29.86 6.17
C VAL A 88 3.24 30.22 6.15
N CYS A 89 3.77 30.49 4.96
CA CYS A 89 5.14 30.98 4.82
C CYS A 89 5.28 32.37 5.47
N PRO A 90 6.28 32.61 6.35
CA PRO A 90 6.47 33.91 7.00
C PRO A 90 6.91 35.03 6.03
N THR A 91 7.37 34.68 4.83
CA THR A 91 7.91 35.65 3.85
C THR A 91 6.90 36.10 2.81
N CYS A 92 6.06 35.19 2.32
CA CYS A 92 5.13 35.47 1.22
C CYS A 92 3.68 35.09 1.53
N SER A 93 3.38 34.66 2.76
CA SER A 93 2.05 34.29 3.25
C SER A 93 1.31 33.24 2.41
N SER A 94 2.02 32.50 1.54
CA SER A 94 1.41 31.43 0.76
C SER A 94 1.21 30.19 1.63
N SER A 95 0.06 29.54 1.49
CA SER A 95 -0.24 28.23 2.09
C SER A 95 0.50 27.07 1.42
N ASN A 96 1.07 27.29 0.23
CA ASN A 96 1.74 26.24 -0.55
C ASN A 96 3.18 25.99 -0.06
N THR A 97 3.31 25.22 1.02
CA THR A 97 4.59 24.86 1.65
C THR A 97 4.81 23.37 1.55
N ARG A 98 6.03 22.93 1.19
CA ARG A 98 6.40 21.52 1.07
C ARG A 98 7.40 21.13 2.16
N TYR A 99 7.26 19.90 2.66
CA TYR A 99 8.26 19.31 3.52
C TYR A 99 9.48 18.88 2.71
N PHE A 100 10.68 19.11 3.25
CA PHE A 100 11.89 18.50 2.70
C PHE A 100 12.72 17.89 3.82
N LEU A 101 13.04 16.61 3.67
CA LEU A 101 14.06 15.96 4.47
C LEU A 101 15.38 16.10 3.72
N ASP A 102 16.34 16.75 4.36
CA ASP A 102 17.70 16.80 3.85
C ASP A 102 18.36 15.45 4.13
N LYS A 103 18.41 14.56 3.14
CA LYS A 103 18.95 13.18 3.25
C LYS A 103 20.49 13.13 3.34
N SER A 104 21.17 14.26 3.41
CA SER A 104 22.60 14.41 3.10
C SER A 104 23.58 13.97 4.21
N GLY A 105 23.13 13.69 5.43
CA GLY A 105 24.03 13.41 6.56
C GLY A 105 23.79 12.14 7.38
N SER A 106 22.72 11.38 7.14
CA SER A 106 22.30 10.30 8.06
C SER A 106 22.84 8.91 7.67
N PHE A 107 23.16 8.69 6.39
CA PHE A 107 23.59 7.38 5.88
C PHE A 107 24.97 6.94 6.42
N LEU A 108 25.92 7.87 6.49
CA LEU A 108 27.29 7.56 6.94
C LEU A 108 27.33 7.19 8.43
N THR A 109 26.52 7.88 9.24
CA THR A 109 26.41 7.63 10.68
C THR A 109 25.73 6.30 10.97
N TRP A 110 24.70 5.94 10.20
CA TRP A 110 24.04 4.63 10.29
C TRP A 110 24.99 3.48 9.95
N LEU A 111 25.82 3.63 8.91
CA LEU A 111 26.83 2.63 8.52
C LEU A 111 27.90 2.40 9.59
N VAL A 112 28.30 3.45 10.33
CA VAL A 112 29.41 3.37 11.29
C VAL A 112 28.94 3.03 12.71
N LEU A 113 27.83 3.59 13.17
CA LEU A 113 27.34 3.42 14.55
C LEU A 113 26.21 2.40 14.68
N GLY A 114 25.65 1.88 13.58
CA GLY A 114 24.52 0.95 13.59
C GLY A 114 23.21 1.54 14.11
N PHE A 115 23.19 2.84 14.43
CA PHE A 115 22.03 3.53 14.98
C PHE A 115 21.59 4.65 14.01
N PRO A 116 20.37 4.58 13.46
CA PRO A 116 19.86 5.62 12.58
C PRO A 116 19.56 6.87 13.42
N VAL A 117 20.48 7.82 13.46
CA VAL A 117 20.17 9.19 13.88
C VAL A 117 19.26 9.80 12.82
N LEU A 118 17.96 9.61 13.01
CA LEU A 118 16.93 10.29 12.25
C LEU A 118 17.15 11.80 12.44
N PRO A 119 17.46 12.57 11.38
CA PRO A 119 17.51 14.01 11.51
C PRO A 119 16.09 14.52 11.79
N SER A 120 15.78 14.73 13.06
CA SER A 120 14.45 15.12 13.56
C SER A 120 14.09 16.58 13.26
N VAL A 121 14.77 17.22 12.32
CA VAL A 121 14.51 18.61 11.94
C VAL A 121 13.67 18.62 10.67
N SER A 122 12.34 18.65 10.83
CA SER A 122 11.42 18.90 9.72
C SER A 122 11.69 20.31 9.19
N LYS A 123 12.34 20.39 8.04
CA LYS A 123 12.53 21.67 7.33
C LYS A 123 11.41 21.82 6.31
N ARG A 124 10.84 23.02 6.22
CA ARG A 124 9.83 23.37 5.22
C ARG A 124 10.40 24.35 4.21
N ALA A 125 10.05 24.16 2.95
CA ALA A 125 10.37 25.08 1.87
C ALA A 125 9.07 25.60 1.27
N CYS A 126 8.99 26.92 1.04
CA CYS A 126 7.89 27.49 0.28
C CYS A 126 8.08 27.20 -1.22
N THR A 127 7.03 26.73 -1.89
CA THR A 127 7.06 26.48 -3.34
C THR A 127 7.06 27.78 -4.14
N ASN A 128 6.44 28.84 -3.60
CA ASN A 128 6.27 30.12 -4.31
C ASN A 128 7.51 31.04 -4.20
N CYS A 129 8.09 31.18 -3.00
CA CYS A 129 9.23 32.07 -2.78
C CYS A 129 10.56 31.34 -2.53
N GLY A 130 10.55 30.01 -2.39
CA GLY A 130 11.77 29.23 -2.12
C GLY A 130 12.35 29.37 -0.72
N HIS A 131 11.72 30.15 0.17
CA HIS A 131 12.22 30.35 1.54
C HIS A 131 12.18 29.03 2.33
N LYS A 132 13.24 28.75 3.08
CA LYS A 132 13.41 27.53 3.87
C LYS A 132 13.47 27.89 5.36
N TRP A 133 12.60 27.29 6.17
CA TRP A 133 12.61 27.49 7.63
C TRP A 133 12.47 26.16 8.38
N ARG A 134 12.93 26.18 9.63
CA ARG A 134 12.80 25.08 10.58
C ARG A 134 11.63 25.39 11.51
N ILE A 135 10.80 24.40 11.79
CA ILE A 135 9.84 24.45 12.90
C ILE A 135 10.55 23.93 14.15
#